data_AF-A0A7S0BE94-F1
#
_entry.id   AF-A0A7S0BE94-F1
#
_cell.length_a   1.000
_cell.length_b   1.000
_cell.length_c   1.000
_cell.angle_alpha   90.00
_cell.angle_beta   90.00
_cell.angle_gamma   90.00
#
_symmetry.space_group_name_H-M   'P 1'
#
loop_
_entity.id
_entity.type
_entity.pdbx_description
1 polymer ?
#
loop_
_entity_poly.entity_id
_entity_poly.type
_entity_poly.pdbx_seq_one_letter_code
_entity_poly.pdbx_strand_id
1 'polypeptide(L)'
;MLEEPFRETPFARGWIEIFHSMPSWDRCFIVFRKDGKEWKKNARYELRDASDIKPGFRVFRVKAWTLEFYLTNGSSRNWENNSGKNYLVEESGRYLVSYKSMSRVGDADIGSCIRAMRRHDRFIELIYQPPSSWLGCSIIYSKDNEPWLEAPGEAM
;
A
#
# COMPACT_ATOMS: atom_id res chain seq x y z
N MET A 1 4.83 9.36 -44.34
CA MET A 1 5.28 9.05 -42.96
C MET A 1 4.15 9.54 -42.07
N LEU A 2 3.26 8.64 -41.67
CA LEU A 2 2.09 8.96 -40.84
C LEU A 2 2.55 8.88 -39.39
N GLU A 3 2.53 9.99 -38.66
CA GLU A 3 2.64 9.97 -37.21
C GLU A 3 1.40 9.27 -36.66
N GLU A 4 1.58 8.11 -36.05
CA GLU A 4 0.49 7.49 -35.29
C GLU A 4 0.20 8.36 -34.06
N PRO A 5 -1.07 8.65 -33.74
CA PRO A 5 -1.39 9.39 -32.54
C PRO A 5 -0.96 8.59 -31.31
N PHE A 6 -0.31 9.28 -30.37
CA PHE A 6 0.05 8.76 -29.05
C PHE A 6 -1.20 8.17 -28.40
N ARG A 7 -1.33 6.83 -28.42
CA ARG A 7 -2.35 6.14 -27.62
C ARG A 7 -1.93 6.32 -26.17
N GLU A 8 -2.65 7.15 -25.42
CA GLU A 8 -2.60 7.10 -23.97
C GLU A 8 -2.84 5.64 -23.56
N THR A 9 -1.79 4.99 -23.06
CA THR A 9 -1.91 3.63 -22.52
C THR A 9 -2.97 3.66 -21.42
N PRO A 10 -4.08 2.90 -21.54
CA PRO A 10 -5.13 2.95 -20.54
C PRO A 10 -4.60 2.31 -19.26
N PHE A 11 -4.28 3.19 -18.31
CA PHE A 11 -3.79 2.93 -16.96
C PHE A 11 -2.38 2.36 -16.96
N ALA A 12 -1.50 2.82 -16.07
CA ALA A 12 -0.17 2.25 -15.83
C ALA A 12 -0.25 1.23 -14.68
N ARG A 13 0.60 0.19 -14.64
CA ARG A 13 0.63 -0.76 -13.50
C ARG A 13 1.08 -0.01 -12.25
N GLY A 14 0.13 0.40 -11.43
CA GLY A 14 0.42 1.10 -10.19
C GLY A 14 0.20 0.25 -8.95
N TRP A 15 0.45 0.90 -7.82
CA TRP A 15 0.13 0.36 -6.50
C TRP A 15 -1.30 0.72 -6.13
N ILE A 16 -2.02 -0.23 -5.55
CA ILE A 16 -3.31 -0.01 -4.90
C ILE A 16 -3.10 -0.24 -3.41
N GLU A 17 -3.44 0.77 -2.61
CA GLU A 17 -3.51 0.69 -1.15
C GLU A 17 -4.98 0.75 -0.72
N ILE A 18 -5.45 -0.25 0.04
CA ILE A 18 -6.78 -0.28 0.62
C ILE A 18 -6.66 -0.09 2.13
N PHE A 19 -7.07 1.08 2.62
CA PHE A 19 -7.15 1.39 4.03
C PHE A 19 -8.54 1.11 4.57
N HIS A 20 -8.59 0.55 5.76
CA HIS A 20 -9.84 0.27 6.45
C HIS A 20 -9.65 0.37 7.96
N SER A 21 -10.68 0.87 8.65
CA SER A 21 -10.74 0.85 10.11
C SER A 21 -12.15 0.51 10.54
N MET A 22 -12.26 -0.57 11.32
CA MET A 22 -13.51 -0.99 11.94
C MET A 22 -13.17 -1.50 13.34
N PRO A 23 -13.46 -0.73 14.39
CA PRO A 23 -13.07 -1.07 15.76
C PRO A 23 -13.64 -2.40 16.25
N SER A 24 -14.81 -2.82 15.76
CA SER A 24 -15.45 -4.09 16.12
C SER A 24 -14.81 -5.32 15.46
N TRP A 25 -13.82 -5.12 14.57
CA TRP A 25 -13.08 -6.21 13.92
C TRP A 25 -11.66 -6.24 14.47
N ASP A 26 -11.34 -7.24 15.29
CA ASP A 26 -9.98 -7.45 15.82
C ASP A 26 -8.97 -7.75 14.71
N ARG A 27 -9.43 -8.47 13.69
CA ARG A 27 -8.68 -8.83 12.48
C ARG A 27 -9.51 -8.47 11.26
N CYS A 28 -8.84 -8.09 10.18
CA CYS A 28 -9.49 -7.74 8.93
C CYS A 28 -8.75 -8.41 7.77
N PHE A 29 -9.48 -9.10 6.92
CA PHE A 29 -8.96 -9.79 5.74
C PHE A 29 -9.62 -9.24 4.51
N ILE A 30 -8.87 -9.29 3.40
CA ILE A 30 -9.39 -9.00 2.08
C ILE A 30 -9.57 -10.29 1.29
N VAL A 31 -10.74 -10.42 0.67
CA VAL A 31 -10.98 -11.38 -0.40
C VAL A 31 -11.02 -10.59 -1.69
N PHE A 32 -10.21 -10.95 -2.67
CA PHE A 32 -10.05 -10.13 -3.87
C PHE A 32 -9.77 -10.95 -5.11
N ARG A 33 -10.09 -10.38 -6.27
CA ARG A 33 -9.47 -10.71 -7.55
C ARG A 33 -8.79 -9.48 -8.10
N LYS A 34 -7.67 -9.68 -8.78
CA LYS A 34 -6.91 -8.59 -9.40
C LYS A 34 -6.72 -8.87 -10.88
N ASP A 35 -6.75 -7.84 -11.71
CA ASP A 35 -6.49 -7.93 -13.15
C ASP A 35 -7.40 -8.96 -13.85
N GLY A 36 -8.67 -9.07 -13.41
CA GLY A 36 -9.65 -10.04 -13.93
C GLY A 36 -9.36 -11.52 -13.61
N LYS A 37 -8.36 -11.82 -12.78
CA LYS A 37 -7.97 -13.20 -12.43
C LYS A 37 -8.93 -13.84 -11.41
N GLU A 38 -8.60 -15.06 -10.99
CA GLU A 38 -9.37 -15.80 -9.98
C GLU A 38 -9.39 -15.11 -8.61
N TRP A 39 -10.48 -15.38 -7.88
CA TRP A 39 -10.66 -14.92 -6.50
C TRP A 39 -9.68 -15.59 -5.54
N LYS A 40 -8.96 -14.77 -4.78
CA LYS A 40 -8.07 -15.18 -3.71
C LYS A 40 -8.82 -15.13 -2.38
N LYS A 41 -9.07 -16.31 -1.81
CA LYS A 41 -9.74 -16.51 -0.52
C LYS A 41 -8.79 -17.24 0.41
N ASN A 42 -8.19 -16.55 1.39
CA ASN A 42 -7.41 -17.19 2.45
C ASN A 42 -7.13 -16.20 3.60
N ALA A 43 -7.05 -16.69 4.84
CA ALA A 43 -6.60 -15.94 6.01
C ALA A 43 -5.20 -15.31 5.86
N ARG A 44 -4.39 -15.75 4.88
CA ARG A 44 -3.09 -15.13 4.57
C ARG A 44 -3.18 -13.67 4.09
N TYR A 45 -4.35 -13.20 3.65
CA TYR A 45 -4.55 -11.84 3.16
C TYR A 45 -5.16 -10.94 4.24
N GLU A 46 -4.61 -11.02 5.45
CA GLU A 46 -4.90 -10.08 6.53
C GLU A 46 -4.33 -8.70 6.20
N LEU A 47 -5.12 -7.65 6.41
CA LEU A 47 -4.66 -6.27 6.33
C LEU A 47 -3.65 -6.04 7.46
N ARG A 48 -2.56 -5.36 7.13
CA ARG A 48 -1.49 -5.07 8.09
C ARG A 48 -1.86 -3.86 8.93
N ASP A 49 -1.33 -3.77 10.14
CA ASP A 49 -1.42 -2.55 10.94
C ASP A 49 -0.86 -1.35 10.15
N ALA A 50 -1.56 -0.23 10.25
CA ALA A 50 -1.22 1.06 9.68
C ALA A 50 -1.54 2.18 10.69
N SER A 51 -1.37 1.87 11.97
CA SER A 51 -1.68 2.80 13.06
C SER A 51 -0.75 4.02 13.10
N ASP A 52 0.40 3.94 12.41
CA ASP A 52 1.31 5.05 12.11
C ASP A 52 0.65 6.16 11.26
N ILE A 53 -0.30 5.80 10.39
CA ILE A 53 -1.07 6.76 9.60
C ILE A 53 -2.24 7.32 10.41
N LYS A 54 -2.99 6.44 11.06
CA LYS A 54 -4.08 6.79 11.99
C LYS A 54 -4.36 5.61 12.92
N PRO A 55 -4.51 5.82 14.24
CA PRO A 55 -4.77 4.74 15.18
C PRO A 55 -5.92 3.82 14.74
N GLY A 56 -5.66 2.51 14.71
CA GLY A 56 -6.65 1.49 14.32
C GLY A 56 -6.87 1.36 12.81
N PHE A 57 -6.08 2.04 11.98
CA PHE A 57 -6.07 1.79 10.54
C PHE A 57 -5.33 0.50 10.22
N ARG A 58 -5.83 -0.18 9.20
CA ARG A 58 -5.18 -1.34 8.61
C ARG A 58 -5.11 -1.16 7.10
N VAL A 59 -4.12 -1.77 6.46
CA VAL A 59 -3.84 -1.58 5.03
C VAL A 59 -3.55 -2.88 4.31
N PHE A 60 -4.13 -3.02 3.11
CA PHE A 60 -3.74 -4.00 2.11
C PHE A 60 -3.05 -3.30 0.94
N ARG A 61 -1.96 -3.88 0.43
CA ARG A 61 -1.16 -3.31 -0.66
C ARG A 61 -0.95 -4.33 -1.77
N VAL A 62 -1.22 -3.95 -3.01
CA VAL A 62 -1.04 -4.83 -4.16
C VAL A 62 -0.68 -4.06 -5.42
N LYS A 63 0.15 -4.66 -6.28
CA LYS A 63 0.38 -4.17 -7.64
C LYS A 63 -0.64 -4.79 -8.59
N ALA A 64 -1.48 -3.96 -9.19
CA ALA A 64 -2.58 -4.37 -10.07
C ALA A 64 -3.05 -3.19 -10.94
N TRP A 65 -3.71 -3.50 -12.06
CA TRP A 65 -4.47 -2.56 -12.88
C TRP A 65 -5.87 -2.36 -12.32
N THR A 66 -6.52 -3.48 -11.98
CA THR A 66 -7.85 -3.49 -11.38
C THR A 66 -7.86 -4.39 -10.17
N LEU A 67 -8.69 -4.03 -9.18
CA LEU A 67 -8.88 -4.81 -7.98
C LEU A 67 -10.37 -4.85 -7.65
N GLU A 68 -10.95 -6.03 -7.64
CA GLU A 68 -12.28 -6.24 -7.08
C GLU A 68 -12.17 -7.00 -5.76
N PHE A 69 -12.84 -6.53 -4.72
CA PHE A 69 -12.69 -7.09 -3.39
C PHE A 69 -13.88 -6.88 -2.46
N TYR A 70 -13.87 -7.64 -1.37
CA TYR A 70 -14.65 -7.35 -0.17
C TYR A 70 -13.80 -7.60 1.08
N LEU A 71 -14.19 -6.99 2.20
CA LEU A 71 -13.50 -7.15 3.47
C LEU A 71 -14.29 -8.09 4.39
N THR A 72 -13.60 -8.78 5.28
CA THR A 72 -14.21 -9.66 6.29
C THR A 72 -13.37 -9.66 7.56
N ASN A 73 -13.95 -9.99 8.70
CA ASN A 73 -13.20 -10.25 9.93
C ASN A 73 -12.72 -11.71 10.04
N GLY A 74 -12.88 -12.52 8.98
CA GLY A 74 -12.53 -13.95 8.96
C GLY A 74 -13.67 -14.88 9.36
N SER A 75 -14.81 -14.35 9.82
CA SER A 75 -16.04 -15.09 10.04
C SER A 75 -16.83 -15.25 8.74
N SER A 76 -17.55 -16.36 8.60
CA SER A 76 -18.51 -16.59 7.52
C SER A 76 -19.75 -15.71 7.57
N ARG A 77 -19.93 -14.90 8.63
CA ARG A 77 -21.13 -14.06 8.84
C ARG A 77 -20.88 -12.56 8.71
N ASN A 78 -19.63 -12.13 8.70
CA ASN A 78 -19.27 -10.72 8.74
C ASN A 78 -18.42 -10.37 7.51
N TRP A 79 -19.06 -9.73 6.54
CA TRP A 79 -18.41 -9.16 5.36
C TRP A 79 -18.88 -7.73 5.13
N GLU A 80 -17.97 -6.92 4.62
CA GLU A 80 -18.23 -5.60 4.05
C GLU A 80 -17.99 -5.72 2.55
N ASN A 81 -19.08 -5.92 1.81
CA ASN A 81 -19.07 -6.23 0.38
C ASN A 81 -19.93 -5.25 -0.42
N ASN A 82 -20.08 -4.00 0.05
CA ASN A 82 -20.81 -2.96 -0.66
C ASN A 82 -22.26 -3.40 -1.03
N SER A 83 -22.99 -3.92 -0.05
CA SER A 83 -24.35 -4.46 -0.24
C SER A 83 -24.44 -5.54 -1.33
N GLY A 84 -23.44 -6.41 -1.42
CA GLY A 84 -23.39 -7.51 -2.39
C GLY A 84 -22.74 -7.17 -3.74
N LYS A 85 -22.32 -5.93 -3.96
CA LYS A 85 -21.71 -5.49 -5.23
C LYS A 85 -20.20 -5.66 -5.30
N ASN A 86 -19.54 -5.90 -4.16
CA ASN A 86 -18.10 -5.76 -3.98
C ASN A 86 -17.61 -4.32 -4.25
N TYR A 87 -16.36 -4.07 -3.92
CA TYR A 87 -15.63 -2.85 -4.26
C TYR A 87 -14.83 -3.10 -5.52
N LEU A 88 -14.84 -2.16 -6.47
CA LEU A 88 -14.05 -2.20 -7.69
C LEU A 88 -13.14 -0.97 -7.76
N VAL A 89 -11.85 -1.22 -7.94
CA VAL A 89 -10.82 -0.21 -8.19
C VAL A 89 -10.33 -0.40 -9.62
N GLU A 90 -10.39 0.67 -10.41
CA GLU A 90 -9.97 0.69 -11.82
C GLU A 90 -8.75 1.58 -12.07
N GLU A 91 -8.30 2.30 -11.04
CA GLU A 91 -7.14 3.19 -11.08
C GLU A 91 -6.19 2.85 -9.93
N SER A 92 -4.88 2.96 -10.15
CA SER A 92 -3.93 2.85 -9.05
C SER A 92 -4.06 4.04 -8.09
N GLY A 93 -3.82 3.81 -6.81
CA GLY A 93 -3.88 4.86 -5.81
C GLY A 93 -4.16 4.34 -4.42
N ARG A 94 -4.46 5.27 -3.52
CA ARG A 94 -4.85 5.02 -2.15
C ARG A 94 -6.36 5.16 -2.00
N TYR A 95 -6.98 4.16 -1.39
CA TYR A 95 -8.41 4.10 -1.18
C TYR A 95 -8.72 3.90 0.30
N LEU A 96 -9.73 4.61 0.78
CA LEU A 96 -10.31 4.41 2.10
C LEU A 96 -11.65 3.69 1.94
N VAL A 97 -11.76 2.52 2.56
CA VAL A 97 -13.02 1.79 2.68
C VAL A 97 -13.63 2.13 4.02
N SER A 98 -14.90 2.53 3.98
CA SER A 98 -15.74 2.73 5.15
C SER A 98 -17.07 1.98 4.94
N TYR A 99 -17.97 2.02 5.92
CA TYR A 99 -19.21 1.24 5.86
C TYR A 99 -19.97 1.48 4.53
N LYS A 100 -20.10 0.43 3.72
CA LYS A 100 -20.73 0.43 2.38
C LYS A 100 -20.19 1.46 1.38
N SER A 101 -18.97 1.97 1.55
CA SER A 101 -18.43 2.98 0.62
C SER A 101 -16.92 2.91 0.51
N MET A 102 -16.41 3.39 -0.63
CA MET A 102 -14.98 3.50 -0.89
C MET A 102 -14.71 4.83 -1.59
N SER A 103 -13.65 5.53 -1.16
CA SER A 103 -13.19 6.76 -1.78
C SER A 103 -11.70 6.69 -2.09
N ARG A 104 -11.27 7.23 -3.24
CA ARG A 104 -9.85 7.49 -3.53
C ARG A 104 -9.43 8.71 -2.73
N VAL A 105 -8.30 8.62 -2.01
CA VAL A 105 -7.79 9.68 -1.13
C VAL A 105 -6.43 10.22 -1.56
N GLY A 106 -5.86 9.70 -2.64
CA GLY A 106 -4.61 10.18 -3.22
C GLY A 106 -3.88 9.09 -3.98
N ASP A 107 -2.65 9.39 -4.36
CA ASP A 107 -1.76 8.42 -4.97
C ASP A 107 -1.22 7.42 -3.92
N ALA A 108 -0.79 6.26 -4.39
CA ALA A 108 -0.20 5.25 -3.52
C ALA A 108 1.21 5.69 -3.08
N ASP A 109 1.56 5.44 -1.82
CA ASP A 109 2.92 5.66 -1.33
C ASP A 109 3.83 4.51 -1.79
N ILE A 110 4.59 4.78 -2.85
CA ILE A 110 5.49 3.82 -3.49
C ILE A 110 6.54 3.30 -2.48
N GLY A 111 7.07 4.17 -1.61
CA GLY A 111 8.08 3.80 -0.61
C GLY A 111 7.52 2.79 0.39
N SER A 112 6.34 3.08 0.95
CA SER A 112 5.63 2.18 1.87
C SER A 112 5.26 0.84 1.21
N CYS A 113 4.85 0.88 -0.06
CA CYS A 113 4.57 -0.33 -0.83
C CYS A 113 5.82 -1.20 -1.06
N ILE A 114 6.95 -0.60 -1.41
CA ILE A 114 8.23 -1.31 -1.60
C ILE A 114 8.70 -1.90 -0.27
N ARG A 115 8.69 -1.14 0.82
CA ARG A 115 9.01 -1.65 2.17
C ARG A 115 8.15 -2.85 2.54
N ALA A 116 6.85 -2.82 2.22
CA ALA A 116 5.93 -3.92 2.51
C ALA A 116 6.24 -5.22 1.74
N MET A 117 6.92 -5.15 0.59
CA MET A 117 7.39 -6.31 -0.18
C MET A 117 8.69 -6.90 0.39
N ARG A 118 9.55 -6.08 0.97
CA ARG A 118 10.87 -6.45 1.50
C ARG A 118 10.79 -7.09 2.90
N ARG A 119 9.75 -7.91 3.16
CA ARG A 119 9.43 -8.54 4.46
C ARG A 119 10.56 -9.36 5.09
N HIS A 120 11.63 -9.66 4.35
CA HIS A 120 12.78 -10.42 4.80
C HIS A 120 14.07 -9.59 4.88
N ASP A 121 14.06 -8.34 4.44
CA ASP A 121 15.22 -7.45 4.56
C ASP A 121 15.22 -6.87 5.97
N ARG A 122 16.21 -7.24 6.77
CA ARG A 122 16.50 -6.57 8.04
C ARG A 122 17.32 -5.33 7.70
N PHE A 123 16.73 -4.15 7.89
CA PHE A 123 17.42 -2.87 7.76
C PHE A 123 17.32 -2.07 9.05
N ILE A 124 18.31 -1.21 9.27
CA ILE A 124 18.26 -0.16 10.29
C ILE A 124 17.86 1.11 9.54
N GLU A 125 16.70 1.68 9.90
CA GLU A 125 16.23 2.95 9.33
C GLU A 125 16.65 4.10 10.24
N LEU A 126 17.25 5.14 9.65
CA LEU A 126 17.66 6.35 10.34
C LEU A 126 16.95 7.53 9.68
N ILE A 127 16.07 8.17 10.44
CA ILE A 127 15.36 9.38 10.01
C ILE A 127 15.98 10.56 10.74
N TYR A 128 16.50 11.53 9.99
CA TYR A 128 17.05 12.76 10.53
C TYR A 128 16.32 13.95 9.90
N GLN A 129 15.82 14.85 10.73
CA GLN A 129 15.24 16.11 10.28
C GLN A 129 16.31 17.20 10.38
N PRO A 130 16.92 17.62 9.25
CA PRO A 130 17.94 18.65 9.29
C PRO A 130 17.32 20.01 9.61
N PRO A 131 18.09 20.94 10.22
CA PRO A 131 17.70 22.35 10.26
C PRO A 131 17.45 22.87 8.84
N SER A 132 16.55 23.84 8.70
CA SER A 132 16.19 24.44 7.41
C SER A 132 17.36 25.14 6.69
N SER A 133 18.47 25.38 7.38
CA SER A 133 19.69 25.95 6.83
C SER A 133 20.58 24.96 6.08
N TRP A 134 20.30 23.65 6.16
CA TRP A 134 21.09 22.63 5.48
C TRP A 134 20.61 22.46 4.03
N LEU A 135 21.56 22.49 3.09
CA LEU A 135 21.30 22.30 1.66
C LEU A 135 21.26 20.82 1.25
N GLY A 136 21.61 19.92 2.16
CA GLY A 136 21.64 18.48 1.95
C GLY A 136 22.04 17.75 3.23
N CYS A 137 21.84 16.44 3.26
CA CYS A 137 22.23 15.58 4.37
C CYS A 137 22.92 14.34 3.81
N SER A 138 24.06 13.97 4.40
CA SER A 138 24.76 12.72 4.12
C SER A 138 24.98 11.95 5.42
N ILE A 139 25.18 10.64 5.31
CA ILE A 139 25.50 9.78 6.46
C ILE A 139 26.76 8.98 6.18
N ILE A 140 27.62 8.93 7.19
CA ILE A 140 28.76 8.02 7.27
C ILE A 140 28.42 7.00 8.36
N TYR A 141 28.49 5.72 8.05
CA TYR A 141 28.10 4.66 8.98
C TYR A 141 29.11 3.50 8.98
N SER A 142 29.24 2.84 10.13
CA SER A 142 29.93 1.55 10.26
C SER A 142 28.88 0.50 10.61
N LYS A 143 28.93 -0.64 9.92
CA LYS A 143 28.05 -1.78 10.16
C LYS A 143 28.92 -2.93 10.69
N ASP A 144 28.52 -3.54 11.79
CA ASP A 144 29.17 -4.74 12.34
C ASP A 144 30.70 -4.55 12.62
N ASN A 145 31.11 -3.33 12.99
CA ASN A 145 32.52 -2.92 13.18
C ASN A 145 33.37 -2.93 11.90
N GLU A 146 32.76 -2.93 10.72
CA GLU A 146 33.44 -2.73 9.44
C GLU A 146 33.90 -1.27 9.26
N PRO A 147 34.80 -0.97 8.29
CA PRO A 147 35.19 0.39 7.96
C PRO A 147 33.99 1.31 7.68
N TRP A 148 34.15 2.59 8.00
CA TRP A 148 33.12 3.60 7.77
C TRP A 148 32.87 3.79 6.26
N LEU A 149 31.60 3.81 5.89
CA LEU A 149 31.11 3.97 4.52
C LEU A 149 30.18 5.17 4.41
N GLU A 150 30.25 5.87 3.28
CA GLU A 150 29.27 6.88 2.88
C GLU A 150 28.06 6.20 2.23
N ALA A 151 26.84 6.53 2.68
CA ALA A 151 25.63 6.13 1.97
C ALA A 151 25.15 7.28 1.06
N PRO A 152 24.66 6.99 -0.16
CA PRO A 152 23.95 8.00 -0.93
C PRO A 152 22.66 8.36 -0.20
N GLY A 153 22.52 9.62 0.20
CA GLY A 153 21.27 10.16 0.75
C GLY A 153 20.42 10.73 -0.39
N GLU A 154 19.21 10.22 -0.57
CA GLU A 154 18.17 10.99 -1.27
C GLU A 154 17.60 12.00 -0.27
N ALA A 155 17.67 13.29 -0.60
CA ALA A 155 16.98 14.32 0.16
C ALA A 155 15.48 14.17 -0.11
N MET A 156 14.69 13.85 0.92
CA MET A 156 13.23 13.96 0.87
C MET A 156 12.80 15.32 1.41
#